data_AF-A0A084A7Y1-F1
#
_entry.id   AF-A0A084A7Y1-F1
#
_cell.length_a   1.000
_cell.length_b   1.000
_cell.length_c   1.000
_cell.angle_alpha   90.00
_cell.angle_beta   90.00
_cell.angle_gamma   90.00
#
_symmetry.space_group_name_H-M   'P 1'
#
loop_
_entity.id
_entity.type
_entity.pdbx_description
1 polymer ?
#
loop_
_entity_poly.entity_id
_entity_poly.type
_entity_poly.pdbx_seq_one_letter_code
_entity_poly.pdbx_strand_id
1 'polypeptide(L)' 'MLNDVCDMIDDYDIANMRELRRFVRNHGSEHNLPSMKVINSVLRSHTGLVRLYFDAVYQERKYGSK' A
#
# COMPACT_ATOMS: atom_id res chain seq x y z
N MET A 1 2.74 8.52 -8.64
CA MET A 1 1.87 8.60 -7.44
C MET A 1 0.98 7.38 -7.23
N LEU A 2 0.17 6.92 -8.20
CA LEU A 2 -0.51 5.62 -8.02
C LEU A 2 0.53 4.48 -7.97
N ASN A 3 1.43 4.44 -8.96
CA ASN A 3 2.53 3.48 -9.02
C ASN A 3 3.35 3.52 -7.73
N ASP A 4 3.76 4.70 -7.27
CA ASP A 4 4.54 4.83 -6.03
C ASP A 4 3.82 4.27 -4.78
N VAL A 5 2.47 4.31 -4.74
CA VAL A 5 1.71 3.68 -3.65
C VAL A 5 1.62 2.17 -3.85
N CYS A 6 1.51 1.70 -5.09
CA CYS A 6 1.56 0.27 -5.41
C CYS A 6 2.94 -0.34 -5.10
N ASP A 7 4.02 0.33 -5.49
CA ASP A 7 5.40 -0.06 -5.19
C ASP A 7 5.63 -0.09 -3.68
N MET A 8 5.15 0.91 -2.93
CA MET A 8 5.19 0.89 -1.47
C MET A 8 4.40 -0.28 -0.86
N ILE A 9 3.27 -0.66 -1.48
CA ILE A 9 2.50 -1.81 -0.99
C ILE A 9 3.31 -3.09 -1.17
N ASP A 10 4.00 -3.24 -2.30
CA ASP A 10 4.80 -4.41 -2.64
C ASP A 10 6.11 -4.48 -1.82
N ASP A 11 6.93 -3.42 -1.88
CA ASP A 11 8.25 -3.34 -1.25
C ASP A 11 8.21 -3.52 0.27
N TYR A 12 7.12 -3.06 0.91
CA TYR A 12 6.92 -3.15 2.36
C TYR A 12 5.91 -4.22 2.76
N ASP A 13 5.53 -5.08 1.82
CA ASP A 13 4.68 -6.25 2.08
C ASP A 13 3.36 -5.82 2.76
N ILE A 14 2.73 -4.72 2.34
CA ILE A 14 1.56 -4.16 3.02
C ILE A 14 0.29 -4.90 2.59
N ALA A 15 -0.31 -5.71 3.45
CA ALA A 15 -1.41 -6.60 3.01
C ALA A 15 -2.81 -5.96 3.01
N ASN A 16 -2.97 -4.73 3.49
CA ASN A 16 -4.27 -4.07 3.57
C ASN A 16 -4.19 -2.56 3.89
N MET A 17 -5.33 -1.88 3.75
CA MET A 17 -5.47 -0.44 4.02
C MET A 17 -5.13 -0.04 5.46
N ARG A 18 -5.29 -0.93 6.44
CA ARG A 18 -4.98 -0.63 7.85
C ARG A 18 -3.46 -0.60 8.06
N GLU A 19 -2.74 -1.53 7.45
CA GLU A 19 -1.28 -1.56 7.43
C GLU A 19 -0.74 -0.35 6.67
N LEU A 20 -1.28 -0.03 5.48
CA LEU A 20 -0.88 1.15 4.71
C LEU A 20 -1.00 2.44 5.54
N ARG A 21 -2.13 2.63 6.24
CA ARG A 21 -2.33 3.80 7.11
C ARG A 21 -1.34 3.84 8.27
N ARG A 22 -0.99 2.69 8.85
CA ARG A 22 0.00 2.60 9.94
C ARG A 22 1.39 2.93 9.41
N PHE A 23 1.75 2.37 8.26
CA PHE A 23 3.02 2.59 7.60
C PHE A 23 3.24 4.08 7.32
N VAL A 24 2.30 4.73 6.62
CA VAL A 24 2.42 6.17 6.30
C VAL A 24 2.45 7.05 7.55
N ARG A 25 1.73 6.68 8.63
CA ARG A 25 1.78 7.44 9.88
C ARG A 25 3.13 7.33 10.58
N ASN A 26 3.75 6.16 10.55
CA ASN A 26 4.96 5.87 11.30
C ASN A 26 6.23 6.25 10.51
N HIS A 27 6.20 6.09 9.19
CA HIS A 27 7.36 6.22 8.29
C HIS A 27 7.20 7.33 7.25
N GLY A 28 6.05 8.02 7.21
CA GLY A 28 5.77 9.01 6.16
C GLY A 28 6.73 10.20 6.16
N SER A 29 7.22 10.63 7.32
CA SER A 29 8.23 11.69 7.44
C SER A 29 9.63 11.25 6.99
N GLU A 30 9.96 9.97 7.15
CA GLU A 30 11.28 9.41 6.81
C GLU A 30 11.42 9.16 5.31
N HIS A 31 10.32 8.77 4.66
CA HIS A 31 10.26 8.43 3.24
C HIS A 31 9.69 9.56 2.37
N ASN A 32 9.54 10.77 2.93
CA ASN A 32 8.99 11.95 2.24
C ASN A 32 7.62 11.66 1.59
N LEU A 33 6.81 10.82 2.23
CA LEU A 33 5.55 10.33 1.68
C LEU A 33 4.45 11.38 1.81
N PRO A 34 3.52 11.46 0.84
CA PRO A 34 2.34 12.28 0.98
C PRO A 34 1.49 11.85 2.18
N SER A 35 0.80 12.80 2.81
CA SER A 35 -0.15 12.48 3.88
C SER A 35 -1.22 11.49 3.39
N MET A 36 -1.81 10.71 4.31
CA MET A 36 -2.93 9.82 3.95
C MET A 36 -4.10 10.53 3.27
N LYS A 37 -4.27 11.84 3.47
CA LYS A 37 -5.29 12.62 2.75
C LYS A 37 -5.05 12.62 1.24
N VAL A 38 -3.80 12.79 0.83
CA VAL A 38 -3.37 12.81 -0.58
C VAL A 38 -3.38 11.38 -1.14
N ILE A 39 -2.85 10.41 -0.39
CA ILE A 39 -2.88 9.00 -0.80
C ILE A 39 -4.34 8.55 -1.03
N ASN A 40 -5.26 8.87 -0.11
CA ASN A 40 -6.67 8.54 -0.28
C ASN A 40 -7.32 9.19 -1.51
N SER A 41 -6.85 10.35 -1.99
CA SER A 41 -7.41 10.94 -3.22
C SER A 41 -6.98 10.16 -4.46
N VAL A 42 -5.78 9.58 -4.45
CA VAL A 42 -5.26 8.72 -5.54
C VAL A 42 -5.99 7.38 -5.57
N LEU A 43 -6.16 6.75 -4.40
CA LEU A 43 -6.73 5.41 -4.30
C LEU A 43 -8.22 5.36 -4.68
N ARG A 44 -8.97 6.44 -4.50
CA ARG A 44 -10.42 6.48 -4.80
C ARG A 44 -10.75 6.12 -6.24
N SER A 45 -9.89 6.47 -7.18
CA SER A 45 -10.08 6.16 -8.61
C SER A 45 -9.58 4.77 -9.01
N HIS A 46 -8.88 4.05 -8.10
CA HIS A 46 -8.14 2.83 -8.42
C HIS A 46 -8.34 1.71 -7.39
N THR A 47 -9.48 1.70 -6.69
CA THR A 47 -9.75 0.79 -5.56
C THR A 47 -9.61 -0.69 -5.93
N GLY A 48 -9.99 -1.08 -7.15
CA GLY A 48 -9.84 -2.45 -7.66
C GLY A 48 -8.38 -2.87 -7.82
N LEU A 49 -7.55 -2.01 -8.44
CA LEU A 49 -6.12 -2.30 -8.60
C LEU A 49 -5.41 -2.40 -7.25
N VAL A 50 -5.68 -1.45 -6.35
CA VAL A 50 -5.11 -1.45 -4.99
C VAL A 50 -5.49 -2.72 -4.23
N ARG A 51 -6.72 -3.21 -4.42
CA ARG A 51 -7.15 -4.48 -3.84
C ARG A 51 -6.36 -5.66 -4.40
N LEU A 52 -6.05 -5.69 -5.70
CA LEU A 52 -5.24 -6.76 -6.29
C LEU A 52 -3.83 -6.80 -5.69
N TYR A 53 -3.21 -5.65 -5.44
CA TYR A 53 -1.91 -5.58 -4.75
C TYR A 53 -2.01 -6.13 -3.32
N PHE A 54 -3.00 -5.68 -2.54
CA PHE A 54 -3.22 -6.20 -1.19
C PHE A 54 -3.48 -7.71 -1.16
N ASP A 55 -4.29 -8.21 -2.10
CA ASP A 55 -4.61 -9.63 -2.20
C ASP A 55 -3.37 -10.46 -2.62
N ALA A 56 -2.52 -9.94 -3.51
CA ALA A 56 -1.26 -10.59 -3.89
C ALA A 56 -0.31 -10.74 -2.70
N VAL A 57 -0.02 -9.63 -2.01
CA VAL A 57 0.80 -9.59 -0.79
C VAL A 57 0.26 -10.56 0.28
N TYR A 58 -1.05 -10.52 0.54
CA TYR A 58 -1.68 -11.44 1.50
C TYR A 58 -1.51 -12.91 1.10
N GLN A 59 -1.65 -13.23 -0.19
CA GLN A 59 -1.49 -14.60 -0.70
C GLN A 59 -0.05 -15.08 -0.55
N GLU A 60 0.95 -14.27 -0.91
CA GLU A 60 2.36 -14.64 -0.77
C GLU A 60 2.75 -14.86 0.69
N ARG A 61 2.29 -14.00 1.62
CA ARG A 61 2.48 -14.20 3.06
C ARG A 61 1.92 -15.51 3.57
N LYS A 62 0.73 -15.89 3.07
CA LYS A 62 -0.02 -17.04 3.57
C LYS A 62 0.46 -18.36 2.97
N TYR A 63 0.81 -18.35 1.69
CA TYR A 63 1.10 -19.55 0.92
C TYR A 63 2.57 -19.70 0.55
N GLY A 64 3.39 -18.67 0.82
CA GLY A 64 4.76 -18.54 0.31
C GLY A 64 4.77 -18.05 -1.14
N SER A 65 5.82 -17.31 -1.50
CA SER A 65 6.22 -17.15 -2.89
C SER A 65 6.77 -18.49 -3.39
N LYS A 66 6.26 -18.97 -4.53
CA LYS A 66 6.72 -20.21 -5.15
C LYS A 66 8.17 -20.14 -5.58
#